data_AF-A0A2U3K803-F1
#
_entry.id   AF-A0A2U3K803-F1
#
_cell.length_a   1.000
_cell.length_b   1.000
_cell.length_c   1.000
_cell.angle_alpha   90.00
_cell.angle_beta   90.00
_cell.angle_gamma   90.00
#
_symmetry.space_group_name_H-M   'P 1'
#
loop_
_entity.id
_entity.type
_entity.pdbx_description
1 polymer ?
#
loop_
_entity_poly.entity_id
_entity_poly.type
_entity_poly.pdbx_seq_one_letter_code
_entity_poly.pdbx_strand_id
1 'polypeptide(L)'
;MNAKFTITLALAAGFLGGLASRYLGPAPVYAQAPASPPEIRAQKFVLVDEAGVARGVFGIETNGAPEIEITGSRGRVYACAFRSWSLIHGFLTESASPGPKKPTLLPVK
;
A
#
# COMPACT_ATOMS: atom_id res chain seq x y z
N MET A 1 40.37 -51.84 16.07
CA MET A 1 39.83 -50.60 15.46
C MET A 1 40.86 -49.49 15.60
N ASN A 2 41.13 -48.71 14.54
CA ASN A 2 42.16 -47.67 14.56
C ASN A 2 41.49 -46.32 14.84
N ALA A 3 41.62 -45.81 16.08
CA ALA A 3 40.86 -44.66 16.58
C ALA A 3 41.01 -43.39 15.71
N LYS A 4 42.18 -43.22 15.09
CA LYS A 4 42.44 -42.10 14.16
C LYS A 4 41.49 -42.12 12.97
N PHE A 5 41.23 -43.31 12.41
CA PHE A 5 40.33 -43.48 11.27
C PHE A 5 38.87 -43.18 11.64
N THR A 6 38.44 -43.61 12.83
CA THR A 6 37.09 -43.31 13.33
C THR A 6 36.89 -41.81 13.53
N ILE A 7 37.90 -41.12 14.08
CA ILE A 7 37.82 -39.66 14.30
C ILE A 7 37.81 -38.91 12.96
N THR A 8 38.69 -39.23 12.01
CA THR A 8 38.68 -38.57 10.70
C THR A 8 37.39 -38.82 9.93
N LEU A 9 36.84 -40.02 10.01
CA LEU A 9 35.58 -40.35 9.35
C LEU A 9 34.40 -39.58 9.97
N ALA A 10 34.33 -39.51 11.29
CA ALA A 10 33.28 -38.75 11.98
C ALA A 10 33.34 -37.26 11.64
N LEU A 11 34.55 -36.68 11.58
CA LEU A 11 34.74 -35.27 11.23
C LEU A 11 34.33 -34.99 9.78
N ALA A 12 34.74 -35.86 8.84
CA ALA A 12 34.37 -35.74 7.43
C ALA A 12 32.86 -35.86 7.23
N ALA A 13 32.21 -36.82 7.89
CA ALA A 13 30.77 -37.01 7.82
C ALA A 13 30.00 -35.80 8.38
N GLY A 14 30.44 -35.24 9.51
CA GLY A 14 29.84 -34.04 10.10
C GLY A 14 29.98 -32.80 9.19
N PHE A 15 31.15 -32.61 8.57
CA PHE A 15 31.38 -31.49 7.67
C PHE A 15 30.54 -31.57 6.40
N LEU A 16 30.47 -32.76 5.79
CA LEU A 16 29.64 -33.01 4.61
C LEU A 16 28.15 -32.86 4.93
N GLY A 17 27.68 -33.37 6.07
CA GLY A 17 26.30 -33.21 6.52
C GLY A 17 25.92 -31.73 6.75
N GLY A 18 26.82 -30.95 7.34
CA GLY A 18 26.61 -29.51 7.56
C GLY A 18 26.49 -28.71 6.26
N LEU A 19 27.35 -29.00 5.26
CA LEU A 19 27.26 -28.37 3.94
C LEU A 19 25.97 -28.78 3.23
N ALA A 20 25.63 -30.07 3.21
CA ALA A 20 24.42 -30.57 2.58
C ALA A 20 23.15 -29.93 3.17
N SER A 21 23.12 -29.70 4.50
CA SER A 21 21.99 -29.04 5.17
C SER A 21 21.74 -27.61 4.66
N ARG A 22 22.75 -26.91 4.16
CA ARG A 22 22.60 -25.54 3.63
C ARG A 22 22.00 -25.52 2.22
N TYR A 23 22.25 -26.56 1.43
CA TYR A 23 21.79 -26.63 0.03
C TYR A 23 20.50 -27.42 -0.16
N LEU A 24 20.22 -28.38 0.71
CA LEU A 24 19.01 -29.19 0.69
C LEU A 24 17.94 -28.68 1.66
N GLY A 25 18.31 -27.77 2.57
CA GLY A 25 17.37 -27.12 3.48
C GLY A 25 16.48 -26.10 2.76
N PRO A 26 15.29 -25.80 3.32
CA PRO A 26 14.45 -24.73 2.80
C PRO A 26 15.20 -23.39 2.82
N ALA A 27 14.90 -22.55 1.83
CA ALA A 27 15.51 -21.22 1.74
C ALA A 27 15.35 -20.45 3.06
N PRO A 28 16.40 -19.76 3.55
CA PRO A 28 16.31 -19.01 4.78
C PRO A 28 15.26 -17.91 4.65
N VAL A 29 14.30 -17.90 5.57
CA VAL A 29 13.29 -16.85 5.67
C VAL A 29 13.90 -15.70 6.46
N TYR A 30 14.17 -14.58 5.78
CA TYR A 30 14.62 -13.36 6.43
C TYR A 30 13.43 -12.65 7.08
N ALA A 31 13.50 -12.42 8.38
CA ALA A 31 12.46 -11.72 9.15
C ALA A 31 12.43 -10.18 8.93
N GLN A 32 13.22 -9.67 7.98
CA GLN A 32 13.21 -8.25 7.66
C GLN A 32 11.92 -7.95 6.91
N ALA A 33 10.91 -7.49 7.65
CA ALA A 33 9.79 -6.78 7.04
C ALA A 33 10.41 -5.65 6.20
N PRO A 34 10.13 -5.58 4.88
CA PRO A 34 10.57 -4.44 4.10
C PRO A 34 10.06 -3.20 4.83
N ALA A 35 10.97 -2.27 5.15
CA ALA A 35 10.59 -0.98 5.68
C ALA A 35 9.46 -0.44 4.78
N SER A 36 8.30 -0.17 5.37
CA SER A 36 7.16 0.31 4.61
C SER A 36 7.63 1.47 3.73
N PRO A 37 7.34 1.45 2.42
CA PRO A 37 7.78 2.51 1.53
C PRO A 37 7.39 3.87 2.14
N PRO A 38 8.31 4.84 2.21
CA PRO A 38 7.99 6.16 2.77
C PRO A 38 6.95 6.90 1.91
N GLU A 39 6.73 6.43 0.68
CA GLU A 39 5.76 6.96 -0.27
C GLU A 39 5.03 5.80 -0.93
N ILE A 40 3.69 5.87 -0.96
CA ILE A 40 2.87 4.98 -1.77
C ILE A 40 2.43 5.78 -2.99
N ARG A 41 2.89 5.38 -4.18
CA ARG A 41 2.47 5.97 -5.45
C ARG A 41 1.33 5.15 -6.03
N ALA A 42 0.09 5.56 -5.75
CA ALA A 42 -1.09 5.00 -6.38
C ALA A 42 -1.79 6.07 -7.22
N GLN A 43 -2.38 5.65 -8.34
CA GLN A 43 -3.23 6.54 -9.15
C GLN A 43 -4.49 6.96 -8.38
N LYS A 44 -4.91 6.15 -7.40
CA LYS A 44 -6.13 6.33 -6.60
C LYS A 44 -6.06 5.49 -5.33
N PHE A 45 -6.49 6.07 -4.21
CA PHE A 45 -6.64 5.40 -2.92
C PHE A 45 -8.11 5.34 -2.55
N VAL A 46 -8.62 4.15 -2.21
CA VAL A 46 -10.01 3.96 -1.77
C VAL A 46 -10.00 3.52 -0.31
N LEU A 47 -10.66 4.28 0.55
CA LEU A 47 -10.93 3.90 1.94
C LEU A 47 -12.10 2.92 1.95
N VAL A 48 -11.89 1.74 2.50
CA VAL A 48 -12.91 0.67 2.59
C VAL A 48 -13.10 0.31 4.06
N ASP A 49 -14.35 0.13 4.50
CA ASP A 49 -14.65 -0.30 5.87
C ASP A 49 -14.55 -1.82 6.06
N GLU A 50 -14.76 -2.29 7.29
CA GLU A 50 -14.70 -3.72 7.65
C GLU A 50 -15.72 -4.59 6.90
N ALA A 51 -16.82 -3.99 6.42
CA ALA A 51 -17.84 -4.68 5.62
C ALA A 51 -17.49 -4.71 4.12
N GLY A 52 -16.34 -4.17 3.72
CA GLY A 52 -15.92 -4.08 2.32
C GLY A 52 -16.58 -2.93 1.56
N VAL A 53 -17.23 -1.98 2.24
CA VAL A 53 -17.90 -0.83 1.62
C VAL A 53 -16.93 0.33 1.49
N ALA A 54 -16.88 0.94 0.31
CA ALA A 54 -16.04 2.11 0.08
C ALA A 54 -16.61 3.35 0.81
N ARG A 55 -15.81 3.95 1.68
CA ARG A 55 -16.14 5.12 2.52
C ARG A 55 -15.43 6.39 2.11
N GLY A 56 -14.48 6.33 1.20
CA GLY A 56 -13.81 7.52 0.71
C GLY A 56 -12.79 7.23 -0.35
N VAL A 57 -12.28 8.27 -0.97
CA VAL A 57 -11.35 8.17 -2.08
C VAL A 57 -10.48 9.41 -2.17
N PHE A 58 -9.21 9.19 -2.49
CA PHE A 58 -8.25 10.22 -2.81
C PHE A 58 -7.62 9.89 -4.17
N GLY A 59 -7.73 10.80 -5.12
CA GLY A 59 -7.23 10.56 -6.47
C GLY A 59 -7.29 11.79 -7.35
N ILE A 60 -7.05 11.56 -8.64
CA ILE A 60 -7.16 12.56 -9.70
C ILE A 60 -8.44 12.28 -10.50
N GLU A 61 -9.29 13.29 -10.63
CA GLU A 61 -10.49 13.28 -11.46
C GLU A 61 -10.16 13.24 -12.95
N THR A 62 -11.14 12.92 -13.81
CA THR A 62 -10.93 12.87 -15.27
C THR A 62 -10.49 14.21 -15.88
N ASN A 63 -10.79 15.32 -15.20
CA ASN A 63 -10.36 16.67 -15.59
C ASN A 63 -8.94 17.03 -15.10
N GLY A 64 -8.26 16.11 -14.41
CA GLY A 64 -6.93 16.33 -13.84
C GLY A 64 -6.91 17.00 -12.46
N ALA A 65 -8.07 17.32 -11.87
CA ALA A 65 -8.13 17.92 -10.55
C ALA A 65 -7.87 16.87 -9.45
N PRO A 66 -7.07 17.18 -8.41
CA PRO A 66 -7.02 16.34 -7.22
C PRO A 66 -8.35 16.45 -6.47
N GLU A 67 -8.84 15.34 -5.93
CA GLU A 67 -10.09 15.29 -5.18
C GLU A 67 -9.95 14.33 -3.99
N ILE A 68 -10.53 14.71 -2.85
CA ILE A 68 -10.75 13.82 -1.71
C ILE A 68 -12.25 13.81 -1.42
N GLU A 69 -12.89 12.64 -1.54
CA GLU A 69 -14.29 12.44 -1.16
C GLU A 69 -14.38 11.48 0.03
N ILE A 70 -15.27 11.77 0.98
CA ILE A 70 -15.58 10.92 2.14
C ILE A 70 -17.09 10.76 2.25
N THR A 71 -17.55 9.53 2.31
CA THR A 71 -18.96 9.17 2.53
C THR A 71 -19.20 8.91 4.00
N GLY A 72 -19.96 9.80 4.65
CA GLY A 72 -20.37 9.66 6.04
C GLY A 72 -21.41 8.54 6.25
N SER A 73 -21.69 8.22 7.51
CA SER A 73 -22.58 7.12 7.92
C SER A 73 -24.01 7.21 7.38
N ARG A 74 -24.49 8.42 7.05
CA ARG A 74 -25.82 8.67 6.47
C ARG A 74 -25.81 8.73 4.94
N GLY A 75 -24.73 8.30 4.28
CA GLY A 75 -24.57 8.38 2.82
C GLY A 75 -24.32 9.80 2.29
N ARG A 76 -24.06 10.77 3.18
CA ARG A 76 -23.65 12.11 2.79
C ARG A 76 -22.21 12.10 2.32
N VAL A 77 -21.95 12.66 1.14
CA VAL A 77 -20.60 12.83 0.61
C VAL A 77 -20.06 14.20 1.02
N TYR A 78 -18.83 14.20 1.51
CA TYR A 78 -18.04 15.39 1.82
C TYR A 78 -16.84 15.39 0.88
N ALA A 79 -16.66 16.47 0.13
CA ALA A 79 -15.54 16.62 -0.80
C ALA A 79 -14.70 17.85 -0.43
N CYS A 80 -13.39 17.79 -0.64
CA CYS A 80 -12.54 18.97 -0.48
C CYS A 80 -12.58 19.85 -1.73
N ALA A 81 -13.00 21.11 -1.59
CA ALA A 81 -12.91 22.07 -2.69
C ALA A 81 -11.53 22.74 -2.70
N PHE A 82 -10.76 22.54 -3.77
CA PHE A 82 -9.53 23.30 -4.00
C PHE A 82 -9.88 24.68 -4.54
N ARG A 83 -9.75 25.71 -3.71
CA ARG A 83 -9.92 27.10 -4.12
C ARG A 83 -8.60 27.63 -4.69
N SER A 84 -8.60 28.01 -5.96
CA SER A 84 -7.50 28.79 -6.55
C SER A 84 -7.82 30.28 -6.47
N TRP A 85 -6.91 31.06 -5.90
CA TRP A 85 -7.01 32.52 -5.85
C TRP A 85 -6.63 33.11 -7.23
N SER A 86 -7.50 33.95 -7.82
CA SER A 86 -7.23 34.63 -9.09
C SER A 86 -7.13 36.14 -8.90
N LEU A 87 -5.99 36.74 -9.28
CA LEU A 87 -5.78 38.19 -9.26
C LEU A 87 -6.53 38.94 -10.37
N ILE A 88 -7.01 38.25 -11.40
CA ILE A 88 -7.60 38.88 -12.60
C ILE A 88 -9.06 39.32 -12.35
N HIS A 89 -9.78 38.67 -11.43
CA HIS A 89 -11.23 38.86 -11.27
C HIS A 89 -11.65 39.53 -9.96
N GLY A 90 -10.72 39.94 -9.09
CA GLY A 90 -11.02 40.70 -7.86
C GLY A 90 -11.98 40.02 -6.87
N PHE A 91 -12.33 38.75 -7.10
CA PHE A 91 -13.21 37.93 -6.31
C PHE A 91 -12.65 36.53 -6.22
N LEU A 92 -12.96 35.85 -5.12
CA LEU A 92 -12.88 34.39 -5.04
C LEU A 92 -13.78 33.83 -6.14
N THR A 93 -13.23 33.59 -7.33
CA THR A 93 -13.88 32.70 -8.29
C THR A 93 -13.87 31.34 -7.62
N GLU A 94 -14.97 31.04 -6.94
CA GLU A 94 -15.24 29.70 -6.51
C GLU A 94 -15.39 28.89 -7.80
N SER A 95 -14.30 28.27 -8.24
CA SER A 95 -14.40 27.06 -9.05
C SER A 95 -14.92 25.92 -8.15
N ALA A 96 -15.92 26.20 -7.31
CA ALA A 96 -16.77 25.16 -6.78
C ALA A 96 -17.64 24.75 -7.97
N SER A 97 -17.15 23.78 -8.73
CA SER A 97 -18.10 22.74 -9.10
C SER A 97 -18.69 22.26 -7.77
N PRO A 98 -20.02 22.35 -7.55
CA PRO A 98 -20.62 21.75 -6.37
C PRO A 98 -20.08 20.34 -6.29
N GLY A 99 -19.46 19.98 -5.16
CA GLY A 99 -18.97 18.63 -4.93
C GLY A 99 -20.04 17.65 -5.42
N PRO A 100 -19.66 16.61 -6.17
CA PRO A 100 -20.60 15.86 -6.97
C PRO A 100 -21.71 15.29 -6.08
N LYS A 101 -22.98 15.38 -6.54
CA LYS A 101 -24.16 14.92 -5.76
C LYS A 101 -24.11 13.41 -5.45
N LYS A 102 -23.23 12.68 -6.11
CA LYS A 102 -22.92 11.26 -5.95
C LYS A 102 -21.40 11.13 -5.98
N PRO A 103 -20.83 10.11 -5.33
CA PRO A 103 -19.39 9.87 -5.45
C PRO A 103 -19.03 9.71 -6.93
N THR A 104 -18.11 10.52 -7.44
CA THR A 104 -17.64 10.39 -8.84
C THR A 104 -16.53 9.35 -8.92
N LEU A 105 -15.83 9.16 -7.80
CA LEU A 105 -14.67 8.29 -7.70
C LEU A 105 -14.96 7.00 -6.93
N LEU A 106 -16.08 6.84 -6.23
CA LEU A 106 -16.46 5.54 -5.69
C LEU A 106 -17.28 4.76 -6.73
N PRO A 107 -16.97 3.48 -7.00
CA PRO A 107 -17.89 2.65 -7.75
C PRO A 107 -19.19 2.52 -6.94
N VAL A 108 -20.26 3.18 -7.40
CA VAL A 108 -21.61 2.93 -6.91
C VAL A 108 -21.99 1.55 -7.43
N LYS A 109 -22.01 0.55 -6.55
CA LYS A 109 -22.69 -0.72 -6.83
C LYS A 109 -24.20 -0.51 -6.78
#